data_AF-A0A231GZC2-F1
#
_entry.id   AF-A0A231GZC2-F1
#
_cell.length_a   1.000
_cell.length_b   1.000
_cell.length_c   1.000
_cell.angle_alpha   90.00
_cell.angle_beta   90.00
_cell.angle_gamma   90.00
#
_symmetry.space_group_name_H-M   'P 1'
#
loop_
_entity.id
_entity.type
_entity.pdbx_description
1 polymer ?
#
loop_
_entity_poly.entity_id
_entity_poly.type
_entity_poly.pdbx_seq_one_letter_code
_entity_poly.pdbx_strand_id
1 'polypeptide(L)'
;MTLPIARDLASVNIRVVTIAPGLFHTPLFETVGDEVIASLGAQVPHPSRLGQPGEYAALARHIVENPMLNGETIRLDGAIRMAPR
;
A
#
# COMPACT_ATOMS: atom_id res chain seq x y z
N MET A 1 4.53 2.45 12.76
CA MET A 1 4.18 2.22 14.18
C MET A 1 2.68 1.92 14.26
N THR A 2 2.26 0.67 14.02
CA THR A 2 0.81 0.35 13.95
C THR A 2 0.29 -0.23 15.27
N LEU A 3 0.89 -1.32 15.74
CA LEU A 3 0.42 -2.06 16.91
C LEU A 3 0.42 -1.27 18.23
N PRO A 4 1.46 -0.47 18.58
CA PRO A 4 1.42 0.29 19.83
C PRO A 4 0.26 1.29 19.87
N ILE A 5 0.06 2.05 18.79
CA ILE A 5 -1.01 3.05 18.70
C ILE A 5 -2.39 2.37 18.70
N ALA A 6 -2.53 1.20 18.05
CA ALA A 6 -3.75 0.40 18.12
C ALA A 6 -4.12 0.00 19.57
N ARG A 7 -3.12 -0.27 20.42
CA ARG A 7 -3.33 -0.60 21.84
C ARG A 7 -3.68 0.64 22.64
N ASP A 8 -2.99 1.77 22.40
CA ASP A 8 -3.25 3.03 23.10
C ASP A 8 -4.68 3.54 22.87
N LEU A 9 -5.20 3.37 21.65
CA LEU A 9 -6.52 3.86 21.26
C LEU A 9 -7.66 2.85 21.41
N ALA A 10 -7.37 1.63 21.87
CA ALA A 10 -8.37 0.57 22.00
C ALA A 10 -9.51 0.94 22.98
N SER A 11 -9.19 1.65 24.06
CA SER A 11 -10.17 2.08 25.08
C SER A 11 -11.20 3.09 24.58
N VAL A 12 -10.89 3.81 23.49
CA VAL A 12 -11.78 4.78 22.83
C VAL A 12 -12.35 4.24 21.52
N ASN A 13 -12.24 2.93 21.28
CA ASN A 13 -12.80 2.23 20.12
C ASN A 13 -12.28 2.72 18.75
N ILE A 14 -11.02 3.19 18.68
CA ILE A 14 -10.39 3.57 17.41
C ILE A 14 -9.45 2.45 16.97
N ARG A 15 -9.66 1.97 15.73
CA ARG A 15 -8.76 1.00 15.08
C ARG A 15 -7.61 1.72 14.37
N VAL A 16 -6.46 1.06 14.29
CA VAL A 16 -5.28 1.56 13.59
C VAL A 16 -4.76 0.49 12.65
N VAL A 17 -4.67 0.80 11.36
CA VAL A 17 -4.14 -0.10 10.32
C VAL A 17 -3.26 0.73 9.39
N THR A 18 -2.17 0.13 8.92
CA THR A 18 -1.24 0.78 7.98
C THR A 18 -1.29 0.08 6.63
N ILE A 19 -1.30 0.83 5.54
CA ILE A 19 -1.04 0.30 4.20
C ILE A 19 0.41 0.59 3.84
N ALA A 20 1.16 -0.43 3.45
CA ALA A 20 2.51 -0.32 2.91
C ALA A 20 2.46 -0.57 1.39
N PRO A 21 2.32 0.48 0.57
CA PRO A 21 2.22 0.32 -0.87
C PRO A 21 3.58 -0.05 -1.49
N GLY A 22 3.51 -0.80 -2.59
CA GLY A 22 4.62 -0.95 -3.54
C GLY A 22 4.68 0.25 -4.49
N LEU A 23 4.90 -0.04 -5.78
CA LEU A 23 4.97 0.96 -6.83
C LEU A 23 3.57 1.32 -7.31
N PHE A 24 3.17 2.58 -7.18
CA PHE A 24 1.86 3.10 -7.58
C PHE A 24 2.00 4.31 -8.49
N HIS A 25 1.16 4.36 -9.53
CA HIS A 25 1.11 5.48 -10.45
C HIS A 25 0.47 6.69 -9.75
N THR A 26 1.32 7.63 -9.34
CA THR A 26 0.94 8.90 -8.69
C THR A 26 1.66 10.04 -9.42
N PRO A 27 1.30 11.32 -9.19
CA PRO A 27 1.97 12.45 -9.84
C PRO A 27 3.50 12.50 -9.63
N LEU A 28 4.03 11.81 -8.62
CA LEU A 28 5.47 11.62 -8.45
C LEU A 28 6.14 10.99 -9.69
N PHE A 29 5.43 10.14 -10.42
CA PHE A 29 5.95 9.43 -11.59
C PHE A 29 5.80 10.20 -12.91
N GLU A 30 5.08 11.33 -12.92
CA GLU A 30 4.89 12.16 -14.13
C GLU A 30 6.21 12.80 -14.60
N THR A 31 7.21 12.87 -13.72
CA THR A 31 8.52 13.48 -14.01
C THR A 31 9.57 12.50 -14.52
N VAL A 32 9.32 11.19 -14.49
CA VAL A 32 10.34 10.15 -14.76
C VAL A 32 10.23 9.48 -16.15
N GLY A 33 9.26 9.86 -16.99
CA GLY A 33 9.16 9.38 -18.37
C GLY A 33 8.66 7.94 -18.50
N ASP A 34 8.01 7.64 -19.64
CA ASP A 34 7.27 6.38 -19.84
C ASP A 34 8.16 5.12 -19.77
N GLU A 35 9.41 5.20 -20.24
CA GLU A 35 10.35 4.07 -20.20
C GLU A 35 10.68 3.63 -18.77
N VAL A 36 10.83 4.60 -17.85
CA VAL A 36 11.12 4.30 -16.43
C VAL A 36 9.90 3.70 -15.77
N ILE A 37 8.69 4.20 -16.07
CA ILE A 37 7.44 3.64 -15.57
C ILE A 37 7.28 2.18 -16.04
N ALA A 38 7.53 1.90 -17.32
CA ALA A 38 7.47 0.55 -17.86
C ALA A 38 8.50 -0.39 -17.19
N SER A 39 9.75 0.07 -17.04
CA SER A 39 10.83 -0.68 -16.39
C SER A 39 10.52 -0.99 -14.92
N LEU A 40 9.97 -0.02 -14.19
CA LEU A 40 9.54 -0.19 -12.80
C LEU A 40 8.35 -1.15 -12.69
N GLY A 41 7.38 -1.05 -13.59
CA GLY A 41 6.23 -1.97 -13.64
C GLY A 41 6.63 -3.42 -13.90
N ALA A 42 7.64 -3.65 -14.73
CA ALA A 42 8.15 -4.99 -15.04
C ALA A 42 8.82 -5.68 -13.83
N GLN A 43 9.25 -4.92 -12.81
CA GLN A 43 9.81 -5.49 -11.57
C GLN A 43 8.73 -6.05 -10.64
N VAL A 44 7.45 -5.71 -10.85
CA VAL A 44 6.34 -6.23 -10.05
C VAL A 44 5.96 -7.63 -10.57
N PRO A 45 6.02 -8.69 -9.74
CA PRO A 45 5.68 -10.04 -10.17
C PRO A 45 4.29 -10.19 -10.79
N HIS A 46 3.22 -9.81 -10.07
CA HIS A 46 1.87 -9.82 -10.61
C HIS A 46 0.91 -8.93 -9.79
N PRO A 47 0.09 -8.08 -10.43
CA PRO A 47 0.10 -7.74 -11.86
C PRO A 47 1.35 -6.94 -12.23
N SER A 48 1.97 -7.23 -13.39
CA SER A 48 3.25 -6.61 -13.83
C SER A 48 3.09 -5.19 -14.37
N ARG A 49 2.66 -4.28 -13.49
CA ARG A 49 2.49 -2.85 -13.73
C ARG A 49 2.54 -2.10 -12.41
N LEU A 50 2.58 -0.77 -12.46
CA LEU A 50 2.32 0.04 -11.27
C LEU A 50 0.87 -0.15 -10.82
N GLY A 51 0.66 -0.10 -9.51
CA GLY A 51 -0.66 -0.01 -8.91
C GLY A 51 -1.36 1.29 -9.31
N GLN A 52 -2.68 1.25 -9.42
CA GLN A 52 -3.51 2.42 -9.68
C GLN A 52 -4.04 2.98 -8.36
N PRO A 53 -4.24 4.30 -8.22
CA PRO A 53 -4.76 4.90 -6.99
C PRO A 53 -6.09 4.29 -6.51
N GLY A 54 -6.95 3.84 -7.44
CA GLY A 54 -8.19 3.13 -7.12
C GLY A 54 -7.99 1.82 -6.36
N GLU A 55 -6.88 1.11 -6.57
CA GLU A 55 -6.56 -0.15 -5.87
C GLU A 55 -6.15 0.12 -4.41
N TYR A 56 -5.42 1.21 -4.18
CA TYR A 56 -5.12 1.68 -2.82
C TYR A 56 -6.41 2.09 -2.10
N ALA A 57 -7.28 2.86 -2.77
CA ALA A 57 -8.56 3.28 -2.23
C ALA A 57 -9.48 2.09 -1.89
N ALA A 58 -9.47 1.04 -2.72
CA ALA A 58 -10.22 -0.18 -2.45
C ALA A 58 -9.76 -0.87 -1.15
N LEU A 59 -8.44 -0.96 -0.90
CA LEU A 59 -7.93 -1.52 0.35
C LEU A 59 -8.28 -0.63 1.56
N ALA A 60 -8.15 0.70 1.43
CA ALA A 60 -8.54 1.62 2.49
C ALA A 60 -10.03 1.45 2.85
N ARG A 61 -10.90 1.29 1.85
CA ARG A 61 -12.32 0.98 2.05
C ARG A 61 -12.52 -0.36 2.79
N HIS A 62 -11.85 -1.43 2.38
CA HIS A 62 -11.93 -2.72 3.09
C HIS A 62 -11.49 -2.62 4.57
N ILE A 63 -10.47 -1.80 4.86
CA ILE A 63 -10.02 -1.54 6.23
C ILE A 63 -11.11 -0.84 7.05
N VAL A 64 -11.80 0.13 6.46
CA VAL A 64 -12.91 0.84 7.12
C VAL A 64 -14.10 -0.08 7.35
N GLU A 65 -14.48 -0.88 6.35
CA GLU A 65 -15.67 -1.73 6.38
C GLU A 65 -15.50 -3.01 7.24
N ASN A 66 -14.28 -3.51 7.45
CA ASN A 66 -14.03 -4.71 8.23
C ASN A 66 -13.66 -4.38 9.70
N PRO A 67 -14.53 -4.66 10.68
CA PRO A 67 -14.29 -4.31 12.08
C PRO A 67 -13.13 -5.07 12.72
N MET A 68 -12.73 -6.21 12.17
CA MET A 68 -11.67 -7.05 12.74
C MET A 68 -10.25 -6.64 12.31
N LEU A 69 -10.11 -5.73 11.34
CA LEU A 69 -8.80 -5.21 10.95
C LEU A 69 -8.31 -4.16 11.95
N ASN A 70 -7.34 -4.54 12.80
CA ASN A 70 -6.71 -3.64 13.76
C ASN A 70 -5.26 -4.08 14.05
N GLY A 71 -4.35 -3.13 14.23
CA GLY A 71 -2.96 -3.38 14.64
C GLY A 71 -2.03 -3.92 13.55
N GLU A 72 -2.46 -3.97 12.28
CA GLU A 72 -1.73 -4.65 11.19
C GLU A 72 -1.22 -3.68 10.10
N THR A 73 -0.12 -4.08 9.44
CA THR A 73 0.43 -3.43 8.25
C THR A 73 0.26 -4.32 7.04
N ILE A 74 -0.62 -3.91 6.12
CA ILE A 74 -0.93 -4.68 4.91
C ILE A 74 -0.02 -4.20 3.78
N ARG A 75 0.77 -5.11 3.21
CA ARG A 75 1.50 -4.84 1.96
C ARG A 75 0.53 -4.87 0.78
N LEU A 76 0.57 -3.84 -0.04
CA LEU A 76 -0.19 -3.76 -1.29
C LEU A 76 0.78 -3.44 -2.42
N ASP A 77 1.37 -4.47 -3.02
CA ASP A 77 2.60 -4.26 -3.80
C ASP A 77 2.83 -5.26 -4.95
N GLY A 78 1.85 -6.09 -5.28
CA GLY A 78 2.00 -7.09 -6.35
C GLY A 78 3.12 -8.11 -6.11
N ALA A 79 3.44 -8.38 -4.84
CA ALA A 79 4.49 -9.29 -4.37
C ALA A 79 5.94 -8.82 -4.63
N ILE A 80 6.14 -7.56 -5.02
CA ILE A 80 7.50 -7.03 -5.24
C ILE A 80 8.32 -7.03 -3.93
N ARG A 81 9.63 -7.24 -4.06
CA ARG A 81 10.63 -6.96 -3.04
C ARG A 81 11.68 -6.06 -3.68
N MET A 82 11.86 -4.85 -3.14
CA MET A 82 12.84 -3.92 -3.68
C MET A 82 14.24 -4.47 -3.44
N ALA A 83 14.99 -4.68 -4.51
CA ALA A 83 16.39 -5.07 -4.43
C ALA A 83 17.22 -3.92 -3.84
N PRO A 84 18.35 -4.23 -3.16
CA PRO A 84 19.34 -3.22 -2.79
C PRO A 84 19.79 -2.43 -4.03
N ARG A 85 20.03 -1.14 -3.85
CA ARG A 85 20.76 -0.32 -4.81
C ARG A 85 22.23 -0.33 -4.46
#